data_AF-A0A7C6HVQ7-F1
#
_entry.id   AF-A0A7C6HVQ7-F1
#
_cell.length_a   1.000
_cell.length_b   1.000
_cell.length_c   1.000
_cell.angle_alpha   90.00
_cell.angle_beta   90.00
_cell.angle_gamma   90.00
#
_symmetry.space_group_name_H-M   'P 1'
#
loop_
_entity.id
_entity.type
_entity.pdbx_description
1 polymer ?
#
loop_
_entity_poly.entity_id
_entity_poly.type
_entity_poly.pdbx_seq_one_letter_code
_entity_poly.pdbx_strand_id
1 'polypeptide(L)' 'MMESALIDIRIIDRAKCLLISYLNMSEQEAHRYIEKQAMDMRLTKRMIAEGIIKTYEN' A
#
# COMPACT_ATOMS: atom_id res chain seq x y z
N MET A 1 18.81 5.89 15.69
CA MET A 1 18.25 6.49 14.46
C MET A 1 17.95 5.37 13.45
N MET A 2 17.01 4.48 13.77
CA MET A 2 16.59 3.33 12.92
C MET A 2 15.11 2.97 13.15
N GLU A 3 14.22 3.95 13.31
CA GLU A 3 12.79 3.65 13.54
C GLU A 3 11.96 3.72 12.25
N SER A 4 12.44 4.48 11.26
CA SER A 4 11.67 4.82 10.06
C SER A 4 11.41 3.61 9.14
N ALA A 5 12.39 2.73 8.97
CA ALA A 5 12.30 1.62 8.02
C ALA A 5 11.25 0.56 8.44
N LEU A 6 11.04 0.35 9.74
CA LEU A 6 10.04 -0.59 10.24
C LEU A 6 8.61 -0.10 9.98
N ILE A 7 8.41 1.22 10.07
CA ILE A 7 7.10 1.83 9.84
C ILE A 7 6.70 1.67 8.37
N ASP A 8 7.64 1.85 7.44
CA ASP A 8 7.40 1.69 6.00
C ASP A 8 6.93 0.29 5.63
N ILE A 9 7.58 -0.73 6.18
CA ILE A 9 7.23 -2.13 5.92
C ILE A 9 5.81 -2.42 6.42
N ARG A 10 5.48 -1.98 7.64
CA ARG A 10 4.14 -2.20 8.23
C ARG A 10 3.03 -1.51 7.43
N ILE A 11 3.29 -0.30 6.93
CA ILE A 11 2.35 0.45 6.10
C ILE A 11 2.08 -0.29 4.78
N ILE A 12 3.15 -0.71 4.09
CA ILE A 12 3.00 -1.42 2.81
C ILE A 12 2.28 -2.76 3.00
N ASP A 13 2.60 -3.49 4.07
CA ASP A 13 1.96 -4.76 4.36
C ASP A 13 0.47 -4.61 4.68
N ARG A 14 0.13 -3.61 5.50
CA ARG A 14 -1.27 -3.28 5.82
C ARG A 14 -2.06 -2.84 4.60
N ALA A 15 -1.48 -2.02 3.74
CA ALA A 15 -2.12 -1.62 2.49
C ALA A 15 -2.40 -2.81 1.57
N LYS A 16 -1.46 -3.74 1.42
CA LYS A 16 -1.68 -4.98 0.67
C LYS A 16 -2.82 -5.80 1.27
N CYS A 17 -2.84 -5.97 2.59
CA CYS A 17 -3.88 -6.72 3.30
C CYS A 17 -5.28 -6.10 3.13
N LEU A 18 -5.35 -4.76 3.13
CA LEU A 18 -6.59 -4.02 2.84
C LEU A 18 -7.04 -4.23 1.40
N LEU A 19 -6.14 -4.15 0.40
CA LEU A 19 -6.50 -4.42 -0.99
C LEU A 19 -7.04 -5.86 -1.16
N ILE A 20 -6.41 -6.84 -0.52
CA ILE A 20 -6.87 -8.24 -0.55
C ILE A 20 -8.26 -8.34 0.11
N SER A 21 -8.48 -7.74 1.27
CA SER A 21 -9.76 -7.87 1.99
C SER A 21 -10.91 -7.07 1.35
N TYR A 22 -10.63 -5.85 0.87
CA TYR A 22 -11.66 -4.96 0.30
C TYR A 22 -11.95 -5.24 -1.17
N LEU A 23 -10.93 -5.56 -1.96
CA LEU A 23 -11.07 -5.80 -3.40
C LEU A 23 -11.02 -7.29 -3.77
N ASN A 24 -10.84 -8.21 -2.80
CA ASN A 24 -10.62 -9.65 -3.05
C ASN A 24 -9.49 -9.91 -4.07
N MET A 25 -8.50 -9.01 -4.10
CA MET A 25 -7.36 -9.12 -5.01
C MET A 25 -6.38 -10.19 -4.52
N SER A 26 -5.73 -10.88 -5.46
CA SER A 26 -4.59 -11.73 -5.13
C SER A 26 -3.36 -10.88 -4.77
N GLU A 27 -2.37 -11.45 -4.06
CA GLU A 27 -1.14 -10.73 -3.68
C GLU A 27 -0.45 -10.05 -4.88
N GLN A 28 -0.42 -10.73 -6.02
CA GLN A 28 0.12 -10.18 -7.27
C GLN A 28 -0.70 -9.01 -7.81
N GLU A 29 -2.03 -9.08 -7.72
CA GLU A 29 -2.90 -7.99 -8.15
C GLU A 29 -2.76 -6.78 -7.23
N ALA A 30 -2.70 -6.99 -5.91
CA ALA A 30 -2.45 -5.94 -4.94
C ALA A 30 -1.10 -5.27 -5.17
N HIS A 31 -0.05 -6.04 -5.46
CA HIS A 31 1.27 -5.49 -5.82
C HIS A 31 1.19 -4.65 -7.09
N ARG A 32 0.58 -5.19 -8.15
CA ARG A 32 0.43 -4.52 -9.44
C ARG A 32 -0.42 -3.26 -9.33
N TYR A 33 -1.44 -3.27 -8.48
CA TYR A 33 -2.27 -2.11 -8.19
C TYR A 33 -1.44 -1.00 -7.53
N ILE A 34 -0.64 -1.33 -6.51
CA ILE A 34 0.25 -0.37 -5.85
C ILE A 34 1.27 0.19 -6.86
N GLU A 35 1.86 -0.65 -7.71
CA GLU A 35 2.82 -0.19 -8.71
C GLU A 35 2.18 0.70 -9.79
N LYS A 36 0.99 0.34 -10.26
CA LYS A 36 0.25 1.14 -11.23
C LYS A 36 -0.12 2.50 -10.64
N GLN A 37 -0.67 2.51 -9.42
CA GLN A 37 -1.00 3.75 -8.70
C GLN A 37 0.24 4.61 -8.42
N ALA A 38 1.38 3.99 -8.08
CA ALA A 38 2.63 4.68 -7.88
C ALA A 38 3.12 5.38 -9.15
N MET A 39 2.94 4.75 -10.33
CA MET A 39 3.27 5.37 -11.62
C MET A 39 2.30 6.50 -12.00
N ASP A 40 0.99 6.26 -11.90
CA ASP A 40 -0.04 7.26 -12.23
C ASP A 40 0.10 8.53 -11.37
N MET A 41 0.28 8.35 -10.05
CA MET A 41 0.43 9.46 -9.12
C MET A 41 1.87 9.99 -9.03
N ARG A 42 2.84 9.30 -9.64
CA ARG A 42 4.30 9.56 -9.49
C ARG A 42 4.74 9.61 -8.02
N LEU A 43 4.20 8.71 -7.21
CA LEU A 43 4.47 8.62 -5.78
C LEU A 43 5.25 7.35 -5.44
N THR A 44 5.88 7.34 -4.27
CA THR A 44 6.56 6.14 -3.77
C THR A 44 5.53 5.11 -3.28
N LYS A 45 5.90 3.82 -3.30
CA LYS A 45 5.04 2.71 -2.84
C LYS A 45 4.50 2.94 -1.41
N ARG A 46 5.30 3.56 -0.54
CA ARG A 46 4.92 3.97 0.82
C ARG A 46 3.75 4.96 0.81
N MET A 47 3.84 6.04 0.02
CA MET A 47 2.78 7.06 -0.04
C MET A 47 1.47 6.50 -0.60
N ILE A 48 1.56 5.62 -1.61
CA ILE A 48 0.39 4.90 -2.12
C ILE A 48 -0.22 4.02 -1.04
N ALA A 49 0.61 3.26 -0.31
CA ALA A 49 0.16 2.42 0.78
C ALA A 49 -0.51 3.22 1.91
N GLU A 50 0.04 4.36 2.31
CA GLU A 50 -0.60 5.28 3.26
C GLU A 50 -1.93 5.82 2.73
N GLY A 51 -2.00 6.16 1.44
CA GLY A 51 -3.23 6.62 0.79
C GLY A 51 -4.32 5.55 0.77
N ILE A 52 -3.97 4.31 0.47
CA ILE A 52 -4.87 3.16 0.50
C ILE A 52 -5.39 2.97 1.93
N ILE A 53 -4.51 2.94 2.93
CA ILE A 53 -4.93 2.81 4.34
C ILE A 53 -5.90 3.93 4.71
N LYS A 54 -5.59 5.19 4.40
CA LYS A 54 -6.51 6.31 4.63
C LYS A 54 -7.85 6.19 3.91
N THR A 55 -7.87 5.57 2.73
CA THR A 55 -9.09 5.41 1.93
C THR A 55 -9.98 4.30 2.48
N TYR A 56 -9.39 3.23 3.04
CA TYR A 56 -10.11 2.03 3.49
C TYR A 56 -10.26 1.90 5.01
N GLU A 57 -9.52 2.66 5.83
CA GLU A 57 -9.68 2.74 7.30
C GLU A 57 -10.44 4.00 7.75
N ASN A 58 -11.28 4.59 6.88
CA ASN A 58 -12.13 5.73 7.24
C ASN A 58 -13.58 5.33 7.51
#